data_AF-A0A4D4KQ70-F1
#
_entry.id   AF-A0A4D4KQ70-F1
#
_cell.length_a   1.000
_cell.length_b   1.000
_cell.length_c   1.000
_cell.angle_alpha   90.00
_cell.angle_beta   90.00
_cell.angle_gamma   90.00
#
_symmetry.space_group_name_H-M   'P 1'
#
loop_
_entity.id
_entity.type
_entity.pdbx_description
1 polymer ?
#
loop_
_entity_poly.entity_id
_entity_poly.type
_entity_poly.pdbx_seq_one_letter_code
_entity_poly.pdbx_strand_id
1 'polypeptide(L)'
;MEPAEFLTAMDGHRQADPRMAIVLSAIKATVKGGIGKLRERPRGGGWRPGRPWPALQRPTWRPDIRAAVISKARINMHRKMLKTAAATGQYPVAVLSDCAVYPSDGPSPLDFLPHKGGKPLPGGFRIGVSPGMVKHEGTQTTLWAEGVREEHGDDLNLARYIKDGHVTAADNGE
;
A
#
# COMPACT_ATOMS: atom_id res chain seq x y z
N MET A 1 7.23 2.07 -21.73
CA MET A 1 8.07 2.44 -20.59
C MET A 1 8.47 1.16 -19.89
N GLU A 2 9.76 0.89 -19.91
CA GLU A 2 10.33 -0.25 -19.20
C GLU A 2 10.26 -0.04 -17.68
N PRO A 3 10.25 -1.11 -16.86
CA PRO A 3 10.12 -0.99 -15.40
C PRO A 3 11.17 -0.08 -14.76
N ALA A 4 12.42 -0.10 -15.24
CA ALA A 4 13.48 0.76 -14.75
C ALA A 4 13.20 2.24 -15.04
N GLU A 5 12.81 2.57 -16.26
CA GLU A 5 12.41 3.94 -16.65
C GLU A 5 11.25 4.44 -15.79
N PHE A 6 10.28 3.57 -15.50
CA PHE A 6 9.18 3.89 -14.61
C PHE A 6 9.64 4.25 -13.20
N LEU A 7 10.56 3.46 -12.62
CA LEU A 7 11.09 3.73 -11.27
C LEU A 7 11.86 5.06 -11.23
N THR A 8 12.71 5.32 -12.23
CA THR A 8 13.41 6.59 -12.37
C THR A 8 12.43 7.77 -12.49
N ALA A 9 11.38 7.64 -13.29
CA ALA A 9 10.36 8.68 -13.41
C ALA A 9 9.62 8.92 -12.08
N MET A 10 9.35 7.86 -11.31
CA MET A 10 8.67 7.95 -10.02
C MET A 10 9.52 8.55 -8.90
N ASP A 11 10.84 8.46 -8.95
CA ASP A 11 11.72 9.00 -7.89
C ASP A 11 11.63 10.55 -7.82
N GLY A 12 11.65 11.22 -8.98
CA GLY A 12 11.61 12.68 -9.10
C GLY A 12 10.25 13.28 -9.50
N HIS A 13 9.17 12.48 -9.60
CA HIS A 13 7.92 12.93 -10.23
C HIS A 13 7.28 14.17 -9.59
N ARG A 14 7.54 14.44 -8.31
CA ARG A 14 6.96 15.61 -7.62
C ARG A 14 7.70 16.91 -7.94
N GLN A 15 8.97 16.80 -8.26
CA GLN A 15 9.86 17.93 -8.55
C GLN A 15 9.86 18.28 -10.05
N ALA A 16 9.52 17.31 -10.91
CA ALA A 16 9.52 17.49 -12.36
C ALA A 16 8.59 18.62 -12.84
N ASP A 17 7.37 18.72 -12.28
CA ASP A 17 6.44 19.81 -12.54
C ASP A 17 5.59 20.10 -11.28
N PRO A 18 5.90 21.17 -10.54
CA PRO A 18 5.16 21.53 -9.33
C PRO A 18 3.67 21.80 -9.55
N ARG A 19 3.27 22.34 -10.70
CA ARG A 19 1.87 22.64 -11.01
C ARG A 19 1.10 21.35 -11.25
N MET A 20 1.67 20.44 -12.03
CA MET A 20 1.07 19.12 -12.26
C MET A 20 1.03 18.28 -10.97
N ALA A 21 2.05 18.39 -10.10
CA ALA A 21 2.05 17.72 -8.80
C ALA A 21 0.89 18.18 -7.89
N ILE A 22 0.50 19.45 -7.95
CA ILE A 22 -0.67 19.99 -7.24
C ILE A 22 -1.95 19.35 -7.78
N VAL A 23 -2.12 19.33 -9.11
CA VAL A 23 -3.31 18.73 -9.75
C VAL A 23 -3.41 17.23 -9.42
N LEU A 24 -2.31 16.49 -9.52
CA LEU A 24 -2.25 15.08 -9.16
C LEU A 24 -2.63 14.86 -7.69
N SER A 25 -2.16 15.73 -6.79
CA SER A 25 -2.50 15.67 -5.37
C SER A 25 -3.99 15.91 -5.12
N ALA A 26 -4.60 16.86 -5.82
CA ALA A 26 -6.04 17.13 -5.75
C ALA A 26 -6.87 15.93 -6.23
N ILE A 27 -6.53 15.35 -7.40
CA ILE A 27 -7.20 14.15 -7.93
C ILE A 27 -7.10 12.99 -6.95
N LYS A 28 -5.89 12.75 -6.41
CA LYS A 28 -5.65 11.67 -5.44
C LYS A 28 -6.46 11.88 -4.16
N ALA A 29 -6.59 13.12 -3.68
CA ALA A 29 -7.38 13.45 -2.51
C ALA A 29 -8.87 13.15 -2.72
N THR A 30 -9.42 13.45 -3.91
CA THR A 30 -10.82 13.15 -4.26
C THR A 30 -11.11 11.65 -4.16
N VAL A 31 -10.26 10.80 -4.75
CA VAL A 31 -10.46 9.35 -4.77
C VAL A 31 -10.24 8.73 -3.38
N LYS A 32 -9.13 9.06 -2.71
CA LYS A 32 -8.80 8.50 -1.37
C LYS A 32 -9.86 8.90 -0.35
N GLY A 33 -10.27 10.17 -0.35
CA GLY A 33 -11.34 10.67 0.51
C GLY A 33 -12.67 9.98 0.22
N GLY A 34 -13.05 9.88 -1.05
CA GLY A 34 -14.31 9.27 -1.48
C GLY A 34 -14.49 7.84 -0.98
N ILE A 35 -13.50 6.95 -1.20
CA ILE A 35 -13.58 5.55 -0.75
C ILE A 35 -13.69 5.44 0.77
N GLY A 36 -13.02 6.32 1.53
CA GLY A 36 -13.16 6.43 2.98
C GLY A 36 -14.58 6.81 3.41
N LYS A 37 -15.16 7.78 2.71
CA LYS A 37 -16.49 8.34 3.01
C LYS A 37 -17.65 7.35 2.78
N LEU A 38 -17.47 6.35 1.92
CA LEU A 38 -18.45 5.27 1.72
C LEU A 38 -18.81 4.52 3.02
N ARG A 39 -17.91 4.49 4.01
CA ARG A 39 -18.19 4.00 5.37
C ARG A 39 -17.56 4.96 6.37
N GLU A 40 -17.94 6.24 6.30
CA GLU A 40 -17.53 7.17 7.34
C GLU A 40 -18.12 6.71 8.68
N ARG A 41 -17.22 6.38 9.61
CA ARG A 41 -17.52 5.98 10.98
C ARG A 41 -17.87 7.22 11.83
N PRO A 42 -18.57 7.06 12.96
CA PRO A 42 -18.75 8.16 13.89
C PRO A 42 -17.37 8.61 14.40
N ARG A 43 -16.98 9.85 14.12
CA ARG A 43 -15.74 10.46 14.61
C ARG A 43 -16.00 11.94 14.91
N GLY A 44 -15.52 12.40 16.06
CA GLY A 44 -15.66 13.80 16.50
C GLY A 44 -17.11 14.24 16.73
N GLY A 45 -17.31 15.56 16.92
CA GLY A 45 -18.63 16.18 16.92
C GLY A 45 -19.57 15.78 18.08
N GLY A 46 -19.02 15.33 19.21
CA GLY A 46 -19.83 14.98 20.39
C GLY A 46 -20.72 13.74 20.23
N TRP A 47 -20.47 12.90 19.23
CA TRP A 47 -21.21 11.66 19.03
C TRP A 47 -21.13 10.73 20.25
N ARG A 48 -22.24 10.05 20.56
CA ARG A 48 -22.34 9.07 21.65
C ARG A 48 -22.76 7.70 21.12
N PRO A 49 -22.28 6.60 21.72
CA PRO A 49 -22.73 5.25 21.38
C PRO A 49 -24.26 5.14 21.35
N GLY A 50 -24.78 4.42 20.34
CA GLY A 50 -26.22 4.23 20.14
C GLY A 50 -26.95 5.39 19.43
N ARG A 51 -26.30 6.53 19.18
CA ARG A 51 -26.90 7.63 18.40
C ARG A 51 -26.51 7.53 16.91
N PRO A 52 -27.38 7.92 15.97
CA PRO A 52 -26.97 8.07 14.57
C PRO A 52 -25.95 9.21 14.43
N TRP A 53 -25.10 9.16 13.41
CA TRP A 53 -24.16 10.24 13.06
C TRP A 53 -24.45 10.75 11.63
N PRO A 54 -24.02 11.99 11.28
CA PRO A 54 -24.45 12.66 10.05
C PRO A 54 -24.20 11.88 8.75
N ALA A 55 -23.18 11.03 8.70
CA ALA A 55 -22.86 10.30 7.49
C ALA A 55 -23.94 9.28 7.10
N LEU A 56 -24.69 8.72 8.06
CA LEU A 56 -25.75 7.74 7.79
C LEU A 56 -26.87 8.29 6.89
N GLN A 57 -27.05 9.61 6.86
CA GLN A 57 -28.09 10.27 6.05
C GLN A 57 -27.63 10.56 4.62
N ARG A 58 -26.37 10.32 4.28
CA ARG A 58 -25.85 10.62 2.95
C ARG A 58 -26.20 9.48 1.99
N PRO A 59 -26.76 9.75 0.79
CA PRO A 59 -26.98 8.71 -0.22
C PRO A 59 -25.70 7.97 -0.64
N THR A 60 -24.54 8.61 -0.45
CA THR A 60 -23.21 8.06 -0.74
C THR A 60 -22.62 7.22 0.39
N TRP A 61 -23.29 7.11 1.55
CA TRP A 61 -22.89 6.19 2.61
C TRP A 61 -23.27 4.77 2.19
N ARG A 62 -22.31 4.09 1.55
CA ARG A 62 -22.45 2.76 0.96
C ARG A 62 -21.36 1.84 1.51
N PRO A 63 -21.50 1.37 2.76
CA PRO A 63 -20.50 0.52 3.41
C PRO A 63 -20.30 -0.80 2.68
N ASP A 64 -21.33 -1.29 2.00
CA ASP A 64 -21.35 -2.47 1.15
C ASP A 64 -20.39 -2.32 -0.05
N ILE A 65 -20.44 -1.17 -0.75
CA ILE A 65 -19.52 -0.88 -1.86
C ILE A 65 -18.08 -0.81 -1.34
N ARG A 66 -17.85 -0.13 -0.21
CA ARG A 66 -16.51 -0.07 0.40
C ARG A 66 -15.99 -1.48 0.73
N ALA A 67 -16.82 -2.31 1.33
CA ALA A 67 -16.46 -3.69 1.68
C ALA A 67 -16.10 -4.49 0.43
N ALA A 68 -16.87 -4.37 -0.66
CA ALA A 68 -16.59 -5.03 -1.92
C ALA A 68 -15.24 -4.58 -2.53
N VAL A 69 -14.95 -3.28 -2.54
CA VAL A 69 -13.68 -2.72 -3.03
C VAL A 69 -12.49 -3.24 -2.23
N ILE A 70 -12.57 -3.18 -0.89
CA ILE A 70 -11.48 -3.66 -0.01
C ILE A 70 -11.29 -5.17 -0.15
N SER A 71 -12.39 -5.93 -0.17
CA SER A 71 -12.34 -7.38 -0.38
C SER A 71 -11.63 -7.74 -1.68
N LYS A 72 -12.01 -7.09 -2.78
CA LYS A 72 -11.38 -7.31 -4.09
C LYS A 72 -9.89 -6.95 -4.08
N ALA A 73 -9.52 -5.83 -3.47
CA ALA A 73 -8.12 -5.41 -3.35
C ALA A 73 -7.29 -6.44 -2.56
N ARG A 74 -7.80 -6.90 -1.41
CA ARG A 74 -7.14 -7.90 -0.56
C ARG A 74 -7.01 -9.25 -1.25
N ILE A 75 -8.07 -9.74 -1.89
CA ILE A 75 -8.01 -11.01 -2.65
C ILE A 75 -6.97 -10.92 -3.77
N ASN A 76 -6.93 -9.80 -4.51
CA ASN A 76 -5.95 -9.61 -5.56
C ASN A 76 -4.51 -9.57 -5.00
N MET A 77 -4.29 -8.93 -3.84
CA MET A 77 -2.98 -8.93 -3.18
C MET A 77 -2.54 -10.35 -2.81
N HIS A 78 -3.41 -11.13 -2.16
CA HIS A 78 -3.11 -12.52 -1.79
C HIS A 78 -2.83 -13.41 -2.99
N ARG A 79 -3.61 -13.27 -4.07
CA ARG A 79 -3.36 -14.01 -5.31
C ARG A 79 -1.97 -13.73 -5.88
N LYS A 80 -1.51 -12.48 -5.85
CA LYS A 80 -0.16 -12.12 -6.30
C LYS A 80 0.91 -12.69 -5.39
N MET A 81 0.74 -12.57 -4.07
CA MET A 81 1.68 -13.15 -3.10
C MET A 81 1.85 -14.66 -3.31
N LEU A 82 0.74 -15.39 -3.49
CA LEU A 82 0.76 -16.84 -3.78
C LEU A 82 1.45 -17.15 -5.12
N LYS A 83 1.21 -16.36 -6.17
CA LYS A 83 1.86 -16.56 -7.47
C LYS A 83 3.35 -16.28 -7.42
N THR A 84 3.76 -15.23 -6.72
CA THR A 84 5.18 -14.91 -6.49
C THR A 84 5.85 -16.03 -5.69
N ALA A 85 5.25 -16.46 -4.57
CA ALA A 85 5.80 -17.56 -3.76
C ALA A 85 5.94 -18.86 -4.56
N ALA A 86 4.96 -19.21 -5.39
CA ALA A 86 5.05 -20.38 -6.26
C ALA A 86 6.17 -20.29 -7.32
N ALA A 87 6.58 -19.08 -7.71
CA ALA A 87 7.61 -18.87 -8.72
C ALA A 87 9.01 -18.70 -8.12
N THR A 88 9.13 -18.16 -6.91
CA THR A 88 10.42 -17.79 -6.30
C THR A 88 10.74 -18.55 -5.01
N GLY A 89 9.75 -19.22 -4.39
CA GLY A 89 9.87 -19.79 -3.05
C GLY A 89 9.86 -18.75 -1.92
N GLN A 90 9.77 -17.46 -2.24
CA GLN A 90 9.86 -16.39 -1.25
C GLN A 90 8.48 -15.95 -0.73
N TYR A 91 8.41 -15.66 0.56
CA TYR A 91 7.21 -15.20 1.27
C TYR A 91 7.44 -13.81 1.86
N PRO A 92 6.37 -13.00 2.03
CA PRO A 92 6.52 -11.68 2.60
C PRO A 92 6.91 -11.78 4.09
N VAL A 93 7.82 -10.92 4.53
CA VAL A 93 8.20 -10.79 5.95
C VAL A 93 7.22 -9.93 6.74
N ALA A 94 6.46 -9.08 6.04
CA ALA A 94 5.43 -8.24 6.62
C ALA A 94 4.35 -7.92 5.58
N VAL A 95 3.10 -7.84 6.03
CA VAL A 95 1.95 -7.50 5.18
C VAL A 95 1.08 -6.48 5.92
N LEU A 96 0.72 -5.40 5.26
CA LEU A 96 -0.25 -4.41 5.69
C LEU A 96 -1.33 -4.27 4.61
N SER A 97 -2.51 -3.74 4.94
CA SER A 97 -3.73 -3.75 4.09
C SER A 97 -3.53 -3.65 2.57
N ASP A 98 -2.59 -2.82 2.09
CA ASP A 98 -2.22 -2.63 0.68
C ASP A 98 -0.70 -2.67 0.41
N CYS A 99 0.10 -3.23 1.34
CA CYS A 99 1.57 -3.32 1.24
C CYS A 99 2.06 -4.73 1.61
N ALA A 100 3.05 -5.24 0.88
CA ALA A 100 3.75 -6.47 1.23
C ALA A 100 5.27 -6.21 1.12
N VAL A 101 6.00 -6.62 2.14
CA VAL A 101 7.46 -6.45 2.24
C VAL A 101 8.11 -7.81 2.02
N TYR A 102 9.09 -7.85 1.14
CA TYR A 102 9.85 -9.05 0.81
C TYR A 102 11.35 -8.81 1.02
N PRO A 103 12.12 -9.84 1.37
CA PRO A 103 13.57 -9.82 1.22
C PRO A 103 13.94 -9.59 -0.25
N SER A 104 15.04 -8.88 -0.48
CA SER A 104 15.53 -8.56 -1.82
C SER A 104 17.06 -8.53 -1.80
N ASP A 105 17.70 -8.97 -2.88
CA ASP A 105 19.16 -8.95 -3.04
C ASP A 105 19.71 -7.54 -3.32
N GLY A 106 18.82 -6.58 -3.55
CA GLY A 106 19.17 -5.17 -3.76
C GLY A 106 18.03 -4.21 -3.42
N PRO A 107 18.30 -2.90 -3.46
CA PRO A 107 17.37 -1.88 -3.00
C PRO A 107 16.21 -1.62 -3.99
N SER A 108 16.32 -2.10 -5.23
CA SER A 108 15.30 -1.92 -6.25
C SER A 108 14.26 -3.03 -6.15
N PRO A 109 12.96 -2.76 -6.35
CA PRO A 109 11.98 -3.82 -6.52
C PRO A 109 12.30 -4.73 -7.71
N LEU A 110 13.11 -4.28 -8.69
CA LEU A 110 13.54 -5.12 -9.81
C LEU A 110 14.51 -6.24 -9.39
N ASP A 111 15.19 -6.08 -8.26
CA ASP A 111 16.09 -7.10 -7.70
C ASP A 111 15.29 -8.27 -7.08
N PHE A 112 13.97 -8.10 -6.92
CA PHE A 112 13.05 -9.09 -6.37
C PHE A 112 12.03 -9.60 -7.41
N LEU A 113 11.53 -8.73 -8.29
CA LEU A 113 10.36 -9.04 -9.12
C LEU A 113 10.65 -10.16 -10.15
N PRO A 114 9.95 -11.31 -10.07
CA PRO A 114 10.25 -12.44 -10.92
C PRO A 114 9.82 -12.21 -12.37
N HIS A 115 10.63 -12.72 -13.29
CA HIS A 115 10.37 -12.75 -14.73
C HIS A 115 10.25 -14.20 -15.23
N LYS A 116 9.41 -14.42 -16.23
CA LYS A 116 9.25 -15.69 -16.94
C LYS A 116 9.33 -15.46 -18.44
N GLY A 117 10.37 -15.99 -19.08
CA GLY A 117 10.60 -15.79 -20.52
C GLY A 117 10.80 -14.32 -20.89
N GLY A 118 11.57 -13.57 -20.09
CA GLY A 118 11.85 -12.15 -20.30
C GLY A 118 10.69 -11.19 -20.02
N LYS A 119 9.54 -11.70 -19.53
CA LYS A 119 8.36 -10.89 -19.19
C LYS A 119 8.06 -10.97 -17.70
N PRO A 120 7.44 -9.93 -17.10
CA PRO A 120 7.00 -10.00 -15.71
C PRO A 120 6.09 -11.22 -15.47
N LEU A 121 6.23 -11.86 -14.30
CA LEU A 121 5.45 -13.05 -13.94
C LEU A 121 3.93 -12.82 -14.09
N PRO A 122 3.23 -13.59 -14.95
CA PRO A 122 1.78 -13.47 -15.09
C PRO A 122 1.04 -13.72 -13.77
N GLY A 123 0.22 -12.75 -13.37
CA GLY A 123 -0.55 -12.80 -12.12
C GLY A 123 0.26 -12.54 -10.85
N GLY A 124 1.57 -12.32 -10.96
CA GLY A 124 2.43 -11.83 -9.87
C GLY A 124 2.36 -10.31 -9.72
N PHE A 125 3.32 -9.78 -8.97
CA PHE A 125 3.49 -8.33 -8.86
C PHE A 125 4.02 -7.73 -10.16
N ARG A 126 3.48 -6.58 -10.53
CA ARG A 126 3.94 -5.79 -11.68
C ARG A 126 3.95 -4.33 -11.30
N ILE A 127 5.10 -3.69 -11.48
CA ILE A 127 5.27 -2.27 -11.22
C ILE A 127 4.56 -1.42 -12.29
N GLY A 128 3.89 -0.35 -11.86
CA GLY A 128 3.26 0.64 -12.74
C GLY A 128 2.05 1.34 -12.11
N VAL A 129 1.36 2.16 -12.92
CA VAL A 129 0.25 3.03 -12.45
C VAL A 129 -1.14 2.45 -12.67
N SER A 130 -1.27 1.40 -13.49
CA SER A 130 -2.58 0.87 -13.87
C SER A 130 -3.23 0.08 -12.72
N PRO A 131 -4.56 -0.02 -12.68
CA PRO A 131 -5.25 -0.88 -11.71
C PRO A 131 -4.68 -2.30 -11.71
N GLY A 132 -4.38 -2.81 -10.51
CA GLY A 132 -3.75 -4.13 -10.36
C GLY A 132 -2.23 -4.14 -10.55
N MET A 133 -1.58 -3.01 -10.84
CA MET A 133 -0.13 -2.85 -10.68
C MET A 133 0.21 -2.41 -9.25
N VAL A 134 1.49 -2.39 -8.92
CA VAL A 134 2.02 -1.95 -7.63
C VAL A 134 3.04 -0.83 -7.82
N LYS A 135 3.31 -0.09 -6.76
CA LYS A 135 4.42 0.87 -6.68
C LYS A 135 5.43 0.36 -5.68
N HIS A 136 6.66 0.84 -5.80
CA HIS A 136 7.65 0.70 -4.73
C HIS A 136 7.27 1.64 -3.58
N GLU A 137 7.15 1.11 -2.37
CA GLU A 137 6.85 1.94 -1.19
C GLU A 137 8.12 2.44 -0.52
N GLY A 138 9.14 1.59 -0.41
CA GLY A 138 10.44 1.87 0.18
C GLY A 138 11.25 0.58 0.30
N THR A 139 12.54 0.73 0.58
CA THR A 139 13.46 -0.38 0.88
C THR A 139 14.26 0.03 2.10
N GLN A 140 14.40 -0.90 3.05
CA GLN A 140 15.21 -0.74 4.24
C GLN A 140 16.15 -1.94 4.38
N THR A 141 17.22 -1.77 5.16
CA THR A 141 18.17 -2.85 5.41
C THR A 141 17.61 -3.83 6.43
N THR A 142 18.15 -5.05 6.45
CA THR A 142 17.84 -6.03 7.51
C THR A 142 18.20 -5.46 8.90
N LEU A 143 19.33 -4.76 9.01
CA LEU A 143 19.74 -4.12 10.27
C LEU A 143 18.74 -3.07 10.76
N TRP A 144 18.11 -2.32 9.85
CA TRP A 144 17.01 -1.42 10.23
C TRP A 144 15.83 -2.20 10.84
N ALA A 145 15.45 -3.32 10.22
CA ALA A 145 14.34 -4.13 10.72
C ALA A 145 14.62 -4.72 12.10
N GLU A 146 15.84 -5.21 12.32
CA GLU A 146 16.28 -5.72 13.63
C GLU A 146 16.31 -4.60 14.68
N GLY A 147 16.89 -3.44 14.36
CA GLY A 147 16.94 -2.31 15.31
C GLY A 147 15.54 -1.80 15.70
N VAL A 148 14.63 -1.72 14.73
CA VAL A 148 13.23 -1.32 14.98
C VAL A 148 12.50 -2.34 15.87
N ARG A 149 12.77 -3.64 15.72
CA ARG A 149 12.20 -4.68 16.59
C ARG A 149 12.83 -4.70 17.98
N GLU A 150 14.13 -4.46 18.09
CA GLU A 150 14.81 -4.32 19.37
C GLU A 150 14.23 -3.15 20.18
N GLU A 151 13.94 -2.02 19.54
CA GLU A 151 13.39 -0.84 20.20
C GLU A 151 11.88 -0.95 20.53
N HIS A 152 11.09 -1.56 19.64
CA HIS A 152 9.62 -1.51 19.73
C HIS A 152 8.91 -2.86 19.88
N GLY A 153 9.66 -3.97 19.87
CA GLY A 153 9.17 -5.34 19.98
C GLY A 153 8.89 -6.04 18.64
N ASP A 154 8.86 -7.38 18.69
CA ASP A 154 8.72 -8.25 17.51
C ASP A 154 7.35 -8.17 16.82
N ASP A 155 6.31 -7.78 17.56
CA ASP A 155 4.94 -7.63 17.05
C ASP A 155 4.78 -6.42 16.12
N LEU A 156 5.80 -5.57 15.99
CA LEU A 156 5.77 -4.42 15.11
C LEU A 156 5.75 -4.84 13.64
N ASN A 157 4.73 -4.40 12.92
CA ASN A 157 4.59 -4.67 11.49
C ASN A 157 5.48 -3.73 10.64
N LEU A 158 6.60 -4.25 10.15
CA LEU A 158 7.57 -3.51 9.32
C LEU A 158 6.95 -2.81 8.10
N ALA A 159 5.89 -3.38 7.51
CA ALA A 159 5.22 -2.81 6.34
C ALA A 159 4.59 -1.42 6.62
N ARG A 160 4.33 -1.09 7.90
CA ARG A 160 3.82 0.22 8.32
C ARG A 160 4.86 1.33 8.18
N TYR A 161 6.16 1.00 8.30
CA TYR A 161 7.25 1.98 8.38
C TYR A 161 8.27 1.85 7.25
N ILE A 162 8.11 0.88 6.35
CA ILE A 162 9.07 0.60 5.27
C ILE A 162 9.37 1.81 4.37
N LYS A 163 8.41 2.72 4.25
CA LYS A 163 8.47 3.87 3.33
C LYS A 163 9.61 4.83 3.63
N ASP A 164 9.72 5.25 4.89
CA ASP A 164 10.67 6.26 5.35
C ASP A 164 11.53 5.77 6.52
N GLY A 165 11.25 4.57 7.05
CA GLY A 165 12.01 3.96 8.12
C GLY A 165 11.72 4.53 9.51
N HIS A 166 10.77 5.47 9.63
CA HIS A 166 10.50 6.18 10.88
C HIS A 166 9.24 5.66 11.59
N VAL A 167 9.41 5.17 12.82
CA VAL A 167 8.30 4.72 13.67
C VAL A 167 7.62 5.93 14.32
N THR A 168 6.37 6.20 13.96
CA THR A 168 5.67 7.44 14.33
C THR A 168 4.45 7.26 15.25
N ALA A 169 4.04 6.03 15.59
CA ALA A 169 3.03 5.73 16.63
C ALA A 169 2.92 4.22 16.91
N ALA A 170 2.40 3.82 18.07
CA ALA A 170 2.02 2.43 18.34
C ALA A 170 0.80 1.99 17.50
N ASP A 171 0.80 0.74 17.02
CA ASP A 171 -0.29 0.16 16.23
C ASP A 171 -1.52 -0.09 17.11
N ASN A 172 -2.67 0.44 16.72
CA ASN A 172 -3.96 0.18 17.38
C ASN A 172 -4.82 -0.84 16.63
N GLY A 173 -4.25 -1.56 15.65
CA GLY A 173 -4.91 -2.64 14.92
C GLY A 173 -5.93 -2.18 13.87
N GLU A 174 -5.92 -0.90 13.46
CA GLU A 174 -6.80 -0.35 12.41
C GLU A 174 -6.10 0.03 11.10
#